data_AF-A0A8A2U435-F1
#
_entry.id   AF-A0A8A2U435-F1
#
_cell.length_a   1.000
_cell.length_b   1.000
_cell.length_c   1.000
_cell.angle_alpha   90.00
_cell.angle_beta   90.00
_cell.angle_gamma   90.00
#
_symmetry.space_group_name_H-M   'P 1'
#
loop_
_entity.id
_entity.type
_entity.pdbx_description
1 polymer ?
#
loop_
_entity_poly.entity_id
_entity_poly.type
_entity_poly.pdbx_seq_one_letter_code
_entity_poly.pdbx_strand_id
1 'polypeptide(L)'
;MLRTLLIGFGLLEIVRPKPVIEACERIGLRNPAAAQRRPLALTGARLEGLVFVWLLVRGRQGSTLVTAMLGLAGLVLVLLPRPIIALSQHLVYADTDALELQPWVVPAARLLGVLYLTVTLLSRSTGEEPTIDAGTDDSSRSSRRFRIRSSR
;
A
#
# COMPACT_ATOMS: atom_id res chain seq x y z
N MET A 1 12.97 1.43 13.11
CA MET A 1 14.00 1.82 12.12
C MET A 1 13.39 2.14 10.76
N LEU A 2 12.79 1.17 10.05
CA LEU A 2 12.19 1.39 8.72
C LEU A 2 11.15 2.53 8.67
N ARG A 3 10.24 2.59 9.66
CA ARG A 3 9.24 3.67 9.74
C ARG A 3 9.87 5.06 9.81
N THR A 4 10.93 5.23 10.61
CA THR A 4 11.65 6.50 10.73
C THR A 4 12.33 6.87 9.41
N LEU A 5 12.89 5.89 8.69
CA LEU A 5 13.47 6.10 7.37
C LEU A 5 12.40 6.51 6.34
N LEU A 6 11.25 5.85 6.32
CA LEU A 6 10.14 6.17 5.42
C LEU A 6 9.53 7.55 5.71
N ILE A 7 9.39 7.92 6.99
CA ILE A 7 8.95 9.27 7.37
C ILE A 7 9.98 10.31 6.94
N GLY A 8 11.27 10.05 7.15
CA GLY A 8 12.35 10.93 6.69
C GLY A 8 12.36 11.09 5.18
N PHE A 9 12.14 10.01 4.44
CA PHE A 9 12.01 10.01 2.98
C PHE A 9 10.80 10.84 2.52
N GLY A 10 9.62 10.63 3.11
CA GLY A 10 8.44 11.43 2.78
C GLY A 10 8.62 12.92 3.12
N LEU A 11 9.31 13.24 4.21
CA LEU A 11 9.63 14.63 4.56
C LEU A 11 10.61 15.25 3.53
N LEU A 12 11.59 14.48 3.06
CA LEU A 12 12.49 14.92 2.00
C LEU A 12 11.74 15.21 0.71
N GLU A 13 10.80 14.35 0.31
CA GLU A 13 9.95 14.59 -0.86
C GLU A 13 9.11 15.87 -0.73
N ILE A 14 8.57 16.14 0.46
CA ILE A 14 7.82 17.38 0.72
C ILE A 14 8.73 18.62 0.58
N VAL A 15 9.92 18.59 1.16
CA VAL A 15 10.81 19.76 1.20
C VAL A 15 11.52 19.97 -0.15
N ARG A 16 12.00 18.90 -0.76
CA ARG A 16 12.78 18.90 -2.02
C ARG A 16 12.29 17.76 -2.93
N PRO A 17 11.14 17.93 -3.62
CA PRO A 17 10.64 16.91 -4.56
C PRO A 17 11.49 16.79 -5.82
N LYS A 18 12.18 17.87 -6.22
CA LYS A 18 12.98 17.94 -7.46
C LYS A 18 14.04 16.83 -7.60
N PRO A 19 14.96 16.60 -6.64
CA PRO A 19 15.99 15.57 -6.78
C PRO A 19 15.41 14.16 -6.85
N VAL A 20 14.28 13.90 -6.19
CA VAL A 20 13.62 12.59 -6.20
C VAL A 20 13.01 12.35 -7.59
N ILE A 21 12.26 13.33 -8.11
CA ILE A 21 11.67 13.26 -9.45
C ILE A 21 12.77 13.09 -10.51
N GLU A 22 13.87 13.84 -10.41
CA GLU A 22 15.00 13.73 -11.35
C GLU A 22 15.66 12.36 -11.30
N ALA A 23 15.83 11.77 -10.10
CA ALA A 23 16.32 10.42 -9.99
C ALA A 23 15.36 9.42 -10.64
N CYS A 24 14.06 9.54 -10.38
CA CYS A 24 13.02 8.71 -10.99
C CYS A 24 12.99 8.84 -12.52
N GLU A 25 13.16 10.04 -13.06
CA GLU A 25 13.24 10.28 -14.49
C GLU A 25 14.47 9.62 -15.12
N ARG A 26 15.66 9.80 -14.54
CA ARG A 26 16.87 9.15 -15.07
C ARG A 26 16.81 7.63 -15.04
N ILE A 27 16.11 7.10 -14.05
CA ILE A 27 15.95 5.67 -13.86
C ILE A 27 14.87 5.16 -14.83
N GLY A 28 13.67 5.74 -14.80
CA GLY A 28 12.50 5.25 -15.54
C GLY A 28 12.41 5.68 -17.00
N LEU A 29 13.05 6.77 -17.40
CA LEU A 29 12.99 7.30 -18.77
C LEU A 29 14.28 7.00 -19.53
N ARG A 30 14.12 6.70 -20.81
CA ARG A 30 15.23 6.58 -21.76
C ARG A 30 15.73 7.95 -22.19
N ASN A 31 14.88 8.97 -22.18
CA ASN A 31 15.18 10.34 -22.58
C ASN A 31 14.78 11.37 -21.50
N PRO A 32 15.43 11.37 -20.32
CA PRO A 32 15.06 12.26 -19.21
C PRO A 32 15.19 13.76 -19.56
N ALA A 33 16.04 14.13 -20.51
CA ALA A 33 16.19 15.52 -20.95
C ALA A 33 14.96 16.08 -21.70
N ALA A 34 14.10 15.22 -22.24
CA ALA A 34 12.85 15.61 -22.89
C ALA A 34 11.71 15.84 -21.89
N ALA A 35 11.89 15.48 -20.61
CA ALA A 35 10.86 15.55 -19.60
C ALA A 35 10.55 17.01 -19.21
N GLN A 36 9.48 17.57 -19.77
CA GLN A 36 8.96 18.87 -19.34
C GLN A 36 7.90 18.69 -18.25
N ARG A 37 8.26 19.01 -17.02
CA ARG A 37 7.37 18.92 -15.86
C ARG A 37 6.36 20.07 -15.86
N ARG A 38 5.11 19.78 -15.52
CA ARG A 38 4.11 20.83 -15.26
C ARG A 38 4.46 21.56 -13.96
N PRO A 39 4.17 22.86 -13.84
CA PRO A 39 4.38 23.61 -12.60
C PRO A 39 3.58 23.03 -11.42
N LEU A 40 2.41 22.46 -11.70
CA LEU A 40 1.57 21.77 -10.70
C LEU A 40 2.15 20.43 -10.23
N ALA A 41 3.05 19.80 -10.97
CA ALA A 41 3.62 18.51 -10.61
C ALA A 41 4.40 18.58 -9.30
N LEU A 42 5.10 19.70 -9.05
CA LEU A 42 5.83 19.91 -7.79
C LEU A 42 4.88 20.06 -6.61
N THR A 43 3.74 20.72 -6.80
CA THR A 43 2.71 20.84 -5.77
C THR A 43 2.01 19.51 -5.52
N GLY A 44 1.74 18.74 -6.57
CA GLY A 44 1.22 17.37 -6.49
C GLY A 44 2.13 16.45 -5.69
N ALA A 45 3.44 16.43 -6.02
CA ALA A 45 4.43 15.64 -5.29
C ALA A 45 4.52 16.02 -3.80
N ARG A 46 4.39 17.31 -3.48
CA ARG A 46 4.35 17.77 -2.07
C ARG A 46 3.10 17.28 -1.33
N LEU A 47 1.94 17.33 -1.98
CA LEU A 47 0.69 16.82 -1.42
C LEU A 47 0.76 15.31 -1.23
N GLU A 48 1.33 14.59 -2.20
CA GLU A 48 1.54 13.14 -2.11
C GLU A 48 2.45 12.77 -0.94
N GLY A 49 3.61 13.41 -0.83
CA GLY A 49 4.52 13.23 0.31
C GLY A 49 3.86 13.58 1.64
N LEU A 50 3.04 14.63 1.69
CA LEU A 50 2.29 15.02 2.89
C LEU A 50 1.27 13.95 3.29
N VAL A 51 0.49 13.44 2.34
CA VAL A 51 -0.47 12.35 2.57
C VAL A 51 0.27 11.08 3.01
N PHE A 52 1.41 10.76 2.40
CA PHE A 52 2.24 9.62 2.74
C PHE A 52 2.77 9.70 4.17
N VAL A 53 3.38 10.83 4.56
CA VAL A 53 3.85 11.07 5.92
C VAL A 53 2.69 11.05 6.90
N TRP A 54 1.57 11.68 6.57
CA TRP A 54 0.37 11.70 7.40
C TRP A 54 -0.16 10.29 7.66
N LEU A 55 -0.24 9.45 6.63
CA LEU A 55 -0.63 8.04 6.75
C LEU A 55 0.36 7.26 7.62
N LEU A 56 1.66 7.47 7.47
CA LEU A 56 2.69 6.80 8.28
C LEU A 56 2.67 7.24 9.75
N VAL A 57 2.37 8.51 10.02
CA VAL A 57 2.24 9.04 11.39
C VAL A 57 0.95 8.55 12.04
N ARG A 58 -0.17 8.58 11.30
CA ARG A 58 -1.51 8.19 11.79
C ARG A 58 -1.72 6.68 11.85
N GLY A 59 -0.98 5.91 11.05
CA GLY A 59 -0.99 4.45 11.02
C GLY A 59 -0.37 3.82 12.26
N ARG A 60 -1.04 3.93 13.41
CA ARG A 60 -0.91 2.94 14.48
C ARG A 60 -1.74 1.71 14.06
N GLN A 61 -1.06 0.56 14.01
CA GLN A 61 -1.53 -0.83 13.94
C GLN A 61 -3.04 -1.03 13.72
N GLY A 62 -3.41 -1.51 12.51
CA GLY A 62 -4.76 -2.06 12.27
C GLY A 62 -5.74 -1.17 11.48
N SER A 63 -5.28 -0.09 10.84
CA SER A 63 -6.19 0.68 9.98
C SER A 63 -6.51 -0.10 8.70
N THR A 64 -7.63 -0.82 8.72
CA THR A 64 -8.18 -1.60 7.59
C THR A 64 -8.26 -0.78 6.31
N LEU A 65 -8.48 0.54 6.42
CA LEU A 65 -8.50 1.46 5.29
C LEU A 65 -7.17 1.53 4.56
N VAL A 66 -6.05 1.69 5.28
CA VAL A 66 -4.72 1.80 4.66
C VAL A 66 -4.34 0.48 3.98
N THR A 67 -4.60 -0.65 4.64
CA THR A 67 -4.36 -1.98 4.07
C THR A 67 -5.25 -2.24 2.86
N ALA A 68 -6.52 -1.84 2.89
CA ALA A 68 -7.44 -1.97 1.76
C ALA A 68 -7.02 -1.10 0.57
N MET A 69 -6.64 0.16 0.82
CA MET A 69 -6.13 1.04 -0.24
C MET A 69 -4.82 0.52 -0.82
N LEU A 70 -3.92 -0.01 0.00
CA LEU A 70 -2.67 -0.62 -0.45
C LEU A 70 -2.94 -1.87 -1.31
N GLY A 71 -3.87 -2.72 -0.89
CA GLY A 71 -4.29 -3.89 -1.66
C GLY A 71 -4.92 -3.51 -3.00
N LEU A 72 -5.82 -2.51 -3.01
CA LEU A 72 -6.42 -1.99 -4.23
C LEU A 72 -5.36 -1.40 -5.17
N ALA A 73 -4.45 -0.57 -4.64
CA ALA A 73 -3.35 -0.02 -5.41
C ALA A 73 -2.46 -1.13 -6.00
N GLY A 74 -2.11 -2.14 -5.19
CA GLY A 74 -1.34 -3.29 -5.64
C GLY A 74 -2.02 -4.06 -6.78
N LEU A 75 -3.32 -4.33 -6.65
CA LEU A 75 -4.12 -5.01 -7.66
C LEU A 75 -4.16 -4.23 -8.98
N VAL A 76 -4.43 -2.93 -8.90
CA VAL A 76 -4.45 -2.06 -10.07
C VAL A 76 -3.07 -2.02 -10.74
N LEU A 77 -1.99 -1.97 -9.98
CA LEU A 77 -0.62 -1.92 -10.53
C LEU A 77 -0.21 -3.23 -11.22
N VAL A 78 -0.71 -4.37 -10.75
CA VAL A 78 -0.49 -5.68 -11.40
C VAL A 78 -1.28 -5.79 -12.70
N LEU A 79 -2.57 -5.48 -12.67
CA LEU A 79 -3.49 -5.67 -13.79
C LEU A 79 -3.32 -4.60 -14.87
N LEU A 80 -3.18 -3.35 -14.45
CA LEU A 80 -3.27 -2.16 -15.28
C LEU A 80 -2.04 -1.24 -15.10
N PRO A 81 -0.79 -1.74 -15.23
CA PRO A 81 0.40 -0.91 -15.02
C PRO A 81 0.51 0.21 -16.05
N ARG A 82 0.26 -0.08 -17.34
CA ARG A 82 0.39 0.89 -18.43
C ARG A 82 -0.54 2.11 -18.29
N PRO A 83 -1.86 1.95 -18.10
CA PRO A 83 -2.75 3.10 -17.96
C PRO A 83 -2.45 3.92 -16.71
N ILE A 84 -2.01 3.29 -15.60
CA ILE A 84 -1.58 4.04 -14.42
C ILE A 84 -0.30 4.85 -14.67
N ILE A 85 0.69 4.28 -15.36
CA ILE A 85 1.91 4.99 -15.75
C ILE A 85 1.57 6.14 -16.70
N ALA A 86 0.69 5.93 -17.68
CA ALA A 86 0.27 6.98 -18.60
C ALA A 86 -0.49 8.11 -17.87
N LEU A 87 -1.38 7.76 -16.94
CA LEU A 87 -2.11 8.73 -16.12
C LEU A 87 -1.15 9.55 -15.26
N SER A 88 -0.18 8.90 -14.60
CA SER A 88 0.80 9.61 -13.78
C SER A 88 1.69 10.51 -14.63
N GLN A 89 2.10 10.06 -15.82
CA GLN A 89 2.84 10.89 -16.76
C GLN A 89 2.02 12.11 -17.22
N HIS A 90 0.72 11.95 -17.50
CA HIS A 90 -0.13 13.05 -17.95
C HIS A 90 -0.39 14.10 -16.86
N LEU A 91 -0.42 13.67 -15.60
CA LEU A 91 -0.51 14.56 -14.44
C LEU A 91 0.78 15.34 -14.20
N VAL A 92 1.94 14.68 -14.40
CA VAL A 92 3.25 15.22 -14.04
C VAL A 92 3.89 16.02 -15.17
N TYR A 93 3.73 15.58 -16.42
CA TYR A 93 4.43 16.14 -17.57
C TYR A 93 3.51 16.93 -18.49
N ALA A 94 4.07 17.95 -19.12
CA ALA A 94 3.38 18.79 -20.08
C ALA A 94 3.24 18.07 -21.43
N ASP A 95 4.30 17.37 -21.85
CA ASP A 95 4.39 16.61 -23.07
C ASP A 95 4.69 15.13 -22.73
N THR A 96 3.66 14.29 -22.83
CA THR A 96 3.79 12.86 -22.55
C THR A 96 4.21 12.03 -23.74
N ASP A 97 3.98 12.53 -24.96
CA ASP A 97 4.25 11.79 -26.19
C ASP A 97 5.76 11.80 -26.50
N ALA A 98 6.46 12.81 -26.00
CA ALA A 98 7.91 12.87 -26.03
C ALA A 98 8.61 11.93 -25.01
N LEU A 99 7.89 11.26 -24.09
CA LEU A 99 8.51 10.44 -23.03
C LEU A 99 8.69 8.99 -23.45
N GLU A 100 9.94 8.55 -23.53
CA GLU A 100 10.26 7.14 -23.75
C GLU A 100 10.52 6.44 -22.42
N LEU A 101 9.64 5.49 -22.06
CA LEU A 101 9.82 4.66 -20.87
C LEU A 101 10.88 3.57 -21.11
N GLN A 102 11.67 3.30 -20.09
CA GLN A 102 12.51 2.11 -20.08
C GLN A 102 11.64 0.83 -20.14
N PRO A 103 12.06 -0.23 -20.86
CA PRO A 103 11.28 -1.45 -21.02
C PRO A 103 11.03 -2.18 -19.70
N TRP A 104 11.85 -1.91 -18.67
CA TRP A 104 11.74 -2.51 -17.36
C TRP A 104 10.75 -1.77 -16.43
N VAL A 105 10.26 -0.57 -16.76
CA VAL A 105 9.34 0.19 -15.89
C VAL A 105 8.03 -0.55 -15.67
N VAL A 106 7.47 -1.11 -16.75
CA VAL A 106 6.21 -1.87 -16.66
C VAL A 106 6.35 -3.12 -15.78
N PRO A 107 7.37 -3.99 -15.95
CA PRO A 107 7.56 -5.11 -15.06
C PRO A 107 7.93 -4.69 -13.62
N ALA A 108 8.68 -3.61 -13.42
CA ALA A 108 8.95 -3.09 -12.07
C ALA A 108 7.66 -2.60 -11.37
N ALA A 109 6.78 -1.90 -12.07
CA ALA A 109 5.48 -1.50 -11.54
C ALA A 109 4.62 -2.72 -11.15
N ARG A 110 4.63 -3.78 -11.98
CA ARG A 110 3.95 -5.04 -11.63
C ARG A 110 4.54 -5.70 -10.38
N LEU A 111 5.87 -5.78 -10.29
CA LEU A 111 6.54 -6.33 -9.11
C LEU A 111 6.22 -5.54 -7.84
N LEU A 112 6.16 -4.21 -7.95
CA LEU A 112 5.73 -3.35 -6.85
C LEU A 112 4.28 -3.62 -6.45
N GLY A 113 3.40 -3.86 -7.42
CA GLY A 113 2.01 -4.25 -7.16
C GLY A 113 1.89 -5.58 -6.43
N VAL A 114 2.67 -6.60 -6.86
CA VAL A 114 2.76 -7.89 -6.16
C VAL A 114 3.23 -7.70 -4.73
N LEU A 115 4.27 -6.89 -4.51
CA LEU A 115 4.77 -6.58 -3.16
C LEU A 115 3.68 -5.96 -2.27
N TYR A 116 2.89 -5.01 -2.79
CA TYR A 116 1.79 -4.39 -2.05
C TYR A 116 0.70 -5.40 -1.68
N LEU A 117 0.37 -6.31 -2.59
CA LEU A 117 -0.56 -7.40 -2.32
C LEU A 117 -0.03 -8.37 -1.26
N THR A 118 1.24 -8.74 -1.33
CA THR A 118 1.89 -9.59 -0.31
C THR A 118 1.84 -8.94 1.06
N VAL A 119 2.20 -7.65 1.17
CA VAL A 119 2.11 -6.90 2.44
C VAL A 119 0.68 -6.85 2.96
N THR A 120 -0.29 -6.64 2.07
CA THR A 120 -1.72 -6.63 2.41
C THR A 120 -2.19 -7.99 2.95
N LEU A 121 -1.79 -9.09 2.30
CA LEU A 121 -2.12 -10.45 2.72
C LEU A 121 -1.50 -10.80 4.07
N LEU A 122 -0.21 -10.49 4.28
CA LEU A 122 0.48 -10.72 5.56
C LEU A 122 -0.11 -9.87 6.70
N SER A 123 -0.52 -8.64 6.39
CA SER A 123 -1.17 -7.77 7.38
C SER A 123 -2.53 -8.32 7.80
N ARG A 124 -3.24 -9.01 6.90
CA ARG A 124 -4.52 -9.66 7.19
C ARG A 124 -4.33 -10.95 8.00
N SER A 125 -3.35 -11.79 7.65
CA SER A 125 -3.09 -13.05 8.37
C SER A 125 -2.63 -12.84 9.81
N THR A 126 -2.01 -11.71 10.12
CA THR A 126 -1.61 -11.36 11.49
C THR A 126 -2.81 -10.99 12.38
N GLY A 127 -3.97 -10.68 11.78
CA GLY A 127 -5.21 -10.38 12.49
C GLY A 127 -6.12 -11.59 12.73
N GLU A 128 -5.79 -12.75 12.16
CA GLU A 128 -6.46 -14.02 12.44
C GLU A 128 -5.56 -14.85 13.36
N GLU A 129 -5.52 -14.51 14.64
CA GLU A 129 -5.33 -15.54 15.67
C GLU A 129 -6.69 -16.25 15.77
N PRO A 130 -6.84 -17.50 15.26
CA PRO A 130 -7.96 -18.29 15.68
C PRO A 130 -7.72 -18.57 17.16
N THR A 131 -8.54 -17.98 18.03
CA THR A 131 -8.83 -18.57 19.34
C THR A 131 -9.40 -19.95 19.07
N ILE A 132 -8.52 -20.91 18.82
CA ILE A 132 -8.79 -22.31 19.09
C ILE A 132 -8.81 -22.35 20.62
N ASP A 133 -10.02 -22.25 21.18
CA ASP A 133 -10.28 -22.72 22.54
C ASP A 133 -9.88 -24.20 22.57
N ALA A 134 -8.62 -24.43 22.94
CA ALA A 134 -8.14 -25.74 23.32
C ALA A 134 -8.60 -25.98 24.76
N GLY A 135 -9.60 -26.85 24.91
CA GLY A 135 -10.15 -27.23 26.20
C GLY A 135 -10.86 -28.59 26.12
N THR A 136 -10.06 -29.62 25.83
CA THR A 136 -10.35 -31.06 25.90
C THR A 136 -10.87 -31.50 27.29
N ASP A 137 -11.52 -32.67 27.27
CA ASP A 137 -11.84 -33.60 28.38
C ASP A 137 -13.08 -33.28 29.24
N ASP A 138 -13.93 -34.22 29.61
CA ASP A 138 -13.92 -35.67 29.49
C ASP A 138 -15.35 -36.17 29.67
N SER A 139 -15.64 -37.25 28.99
CA SER A 139 -16.74 -38.17 29.23
C SER A 139 -16.90 -38.53 30.71
N SER A 140 -18.01 -38.12 31.33
CA SER A 140 -18.53 -38.86 32.47
C SER A 140 -20.07 -38.89 32.49
N ARG A 141 -20.58 -40.10 32.21
CA ARG A 141 -21.72 -40.75 32.89
C ARG A 141 -22.99 -39.90 33.04
N SER A 142 -24.00 -40.15 32.20
CA SER A 142 -25.01 -41.19 32.52
C SER A 142 -25.11 -41.49 34.02
N SER A 143 -26.00 -40.79 34.75
CA SER A 143 -26.78 -41.28 35.92
C SER A 143 -27.36 -40.13 36.77
N ARG A 144 -28.64 -39.79 36.52
CA ARG A 144 -29.68 -39.33 37.48
C ARG A 144 -30.73 -38.53 36.71
N ARG A 145 -31.65 -39.19 36.00
CA ARG A 145 -32.96 -39.59 36.57
C ARG A 145 -33.50 -38.59 37.61
N PHE A 146 -34.51 -37.84 37.17
CA PHE A 146 -35.85 -37.89 37.77
C PHE A 146 -36.03 -37.26 39.18
N ARG A 147 -36.48 -36.00 39.24
CA ARG A 147 -37.59 -35.55 40.14
C ARG A 147 -37.96 -34.09 39.87
N ILE A 148 -39.04 -33.85 39.12
CA ILE A 148 -40.40 -33.46 39.60
C ILE A 148 -40.56 -31.96 39.92
N ARG A 149 -41.31 -31.34 39.03
CA ARG A 149 -42.23 -30.20 39.13
C ARG A 149 -43.16 -30.27 40.35
N SER A 150 -43.22 -29.24 41.22
CA SER A 150 -44.47 -28.71 41.83
C SER A 150 -44.24 -27.57 42.84
N SER A 151 -44.93 -26.46 42.59
CA SER A 151 -45.51 -25.44 43.50
C SER A 151 -44.94 -25.18 44.90
N ARG A 152 -44.66 -23.92 45.19
CA ARG A 152 -45.37 -23.15 46.22
C ARG A 152 -45.41 -21.68 45.84
#